data_AF-A0A9E3BX84-F1
#
_entry.id   AF-A0A9E3BX84-F1
#
_cell.length_a   1.000
_cell.length_b   1.000
_cell.length_c   1.000
_cell.angle_alpha   90.00
_cell.angle_beta   90.00
_cell.angle_gamma   90.00
#
_symmetry.space_group_name_H-M   'P 1'
#
loop_
_entity.id
_entity.type
_entity.pdbx_description
1 polymer ?
#
loop_
_entity_poly.entity_id
_entity_poly.type
_entity_poly.pdbx_seq_one_letter_code
_entity_poly.pdbx_strand_id
1 'polypeptide(L)'
;MTRIVEHLSIEALGRRYRAAQDVTEARHTQAVWLLAQGRTVLDVAGVMAFAPRWVEQLAARYNAHGPDVLGDQRRRNGRAASVLTAAVLTALAE
;
A
#
# COMPACT_ATOMS: atom_id res chain seq x y z
N MET A 1 21.03 -3.23 2.86
CA MET A 1 19.86 -4.12 2.66
C MET A 1 18.81 -3.72 3.68
N THR A 2 17.58 -3.39 3.25
CA THR A 2 16.49 -3.06 4.19
C THR A 2 15.85 -4.36 4.66
N ARG A 3 16.02 -4.70 5.94
CA ARG A 3 15.36 -5.87 6.54
C ARG A 3 13.88 -5.56 6.75
N ILE A 4 13.00 -6.45 6.28
CA ILE A 4 11.56 -6.37 6.55
C ILE A 4 11.26 -7.10 7.86
N VAL A 5 10.50 -6.46 8.75
CA VAL A 5 9.97 -7.06 9.99
C VAL A 5 8.88 -8.06 9.61
N GLU A 6 8.90 -9.23 10.23
CA GLU A 6 8.00 -10.33 9.91
C GLU A 6 6.61 -10.16 10.54
N HIS A 7 5.92 -9.07 10.17
CA HIS A 7 4.50 -8.86 10.54
C HIS A 7 3.57 -9.81 9.78
N LEU A 8 4.00 -10.28 8.61
CA LEU A 8 3.36 -11.30 7.79
C LEU A 8 4.46 -12.19 7.20
N SER A 9 4.18 -13.49 7.08
CA SER A 9 5.06 -14.40 6.36
C SER A 9 5.14 -14.04 4.88
N ILE A 10 6.20 -14.47 4.20
CA ILE A 10 6.37 -14.29 2.75
C ILE A 10 5.16 -14.85 1.99
N GLU A 11 4.59 -15.96 2.44
CA GLU A 11 3.43 -16.58 1.83
C GLU A 11 2.16 -15.73 2.03
N ALA A 12 1.95 -15.20 3.24
CA ALA A 12 0.81 -14.34 3.55
C ALA A 12 0.85 -13.02 2.74
N LEU A 13 2.05 -12.44 2.57
CA LEU A 13 2.26 -11.28 1.68
C LEU A 13 1.89 -11.62 0.23
N GLY A 14 2.31 -12.79 -0.26
CA GLY A 14 1.95 -13.26 -1.60
C GLY A 14 0.45 -13.51 -1.78
N ARG A 15 -0.24 -14.04 -0.77
CA ARG A 15 -1.71 -14.19 -0.79
C ARG A 15 -2.40 -12.83 -0.82
N ARG A 16 -1.98 -11.91 0.05
CA ARG A 16 -2.55 -10.55 0.11
C ARG A 16 -2.36 -9.79 -1.20
N TYR A 17 -1.18 -9.87 -1.81
CA TYR A 17 -0.92 -9.25 -3.11
C TYR A 17 -1.91 -9.73 -4.18
N ARG A 18 -2.15 -11.04 -4.27
CA ARG A 18 -3.08 -11.63 -5.25
C ARG A 18 -4.55 -11.33 -4.95
N ALA A 19 -4.91 -11.12 -3.68
CA ALA A 19 -6.26 -10.83 -3.23
C ALA A 19 -6.62 -9.33 -3.26
N ALA A 20 -5.62 -8.45 -3.40
CA ALA A 20 -5.78 -7.00 -3.34
C ALA A 20 -6.82 -6.51 -4.38
N GLN A 21 -7.78 -5.72 -3.91
CA GLN A 21 -8.88 -5.21 -4.74
C GLN A 21 -8.59 -3.80 -5.27
N ASP A 22 -7.60 -3.10 -4.70
CA ASP A 22 -7.16 -1.79 -5.19
C ASP A 22 -5.68 -1.78 -5.57
N VAL A 23 -5.36 -0.98 -6.59
CA VAL A 23 -4.02 -0.90 -7.19
C VAL A 23 -2.97 -0.41 -6.20
N THR A 24 -3.35 0.45 -5.25
CA THR A 24 -2.42 0.98 -4.24
C THR A 24 -2.04 -0.10 -3.25
N GLU A 25 -3.01 -0.89 -2.78
CA GLU A 25 -2.76 -2.05 -1.91
C GLU A 25 -1.92 -3.10 -2.62
N ALA A 26 -2.23 -3.41 -3.88
CA ALA A 26 -1.46 -4.35 -4.68
C ALA A 26 0.02 -3.90 -4.78
N ARG A 27 0.27 -2.64 -5.14
CA ARG A 27 1.64 -2.09 -5.24
C ARG A 27 2.36 -2.08 -3.90
N HIS A 28 1.69 -1.63 -2.83
CA HIS A 28 2.29 -1.61 -1.50
C HIS A 28 2.67 -3.03 -1.03
N THR A 29 1.75 -3.98 -1.21
CA THR A 29 1.97 -5.36 -0.80
C THR A 29 3.05 -6.04 -1.65
N GLN A 30 3.09 -5.79 -2.95
CA GLN A 30 4.12 -6.33 -3.85
C GLN A 30 5.52 -5.88 -3.45
N ALA A 31 5.72 -4.58 -3.16
CA ALA A 31 7.02 -4.06 -2.74
C ALA A 31 7.51 -4.74 -1.46
N VAL A 32 6.65 -4.83 -0.43
CA VAL A 32 6.99 -5.50 0.82
C VAL A 32 7.25 -6.99 0.62
N TRP A 33 6.45 -7.65 -0.22
CA TRP A 33 6.62 -9.07 -0.55
C TRP A 33 7.98 -9.36 -1.21
N LEU A 34 8.37 -8.56 -2.21
CA LEU A 34 9.65 -8.74 -2.91
C LEU A 34 10.84 -8.47 -1.97
N LEU A 35 10.74 -7.48 -1.08
CA LEU A 35 11.76 -7.20 -0.08
C LEU A 35 11.86 -8.34 0.96
N ALA A 36 10.73 -8.90 1.39
CA ALA A 36 10.70 -10.05 2.31
C ALA A 36 11.31 -11.32 1.69
N GLN A 37 11.29 -11.44 0.35
CA GLN A 37 12.02 -12.49 -0.39
C GLN A 37 13.54 -12.25 -0.47
N GLY A 38 14.05 -11.17 0.13
CA GLY A 38 15.48 -10.84 0.16
C GLY A 38 15.98 -10.00 -1.01
N ARG A 39 15.08 -9.49 -1.88
CA ARG A 39 15.50 -8.59 -2.97
C ARG A 39 15.95 -7.24 -2.43
N THR A 40 16.85 -6.58 -3.15
CA THR A 40 17.31 -5.25 -2.75
C THR A 40 16.28 -4.17 -3.08
N VAL A 41 16.41 -3.02 -2.43
CA VAL A 41 15.59 -1.83 -2.73
C VAL A 41 15.72 -1.44 -4.20
N LEU A 42 16.93 -1.50 -4.76
CA LEU A 42 17.18 -1.13 -6.17
C LEU A 42 16.51 -2.12 -7.13
N ASP A 43 16.57 -3.42 -6.84
CA ASP A 43 15.89 -4.44 -7.66
C ASP A 43 14.38 -4.24 -7.65
N VAL A 44 13.80 -4.02 -6.47
CA VAL A 44 12.35 -3.81 -6.31
C VAL A 44 11.91 -2.52 -7.00
N ALA A 45 12.67 -1.44 -6.83
CA ALA A 45 12.44 -0.17 -7.50
C ALA A 45 12.46 -0.32 -9.03
N GLY A 46 13.43 -1.06 -9.56
CA GLY A 46 13.55 -1.34 -11.00
C GLY A 46 12.37 -2.18 -11.53
N VAL A 47 12.03 -3.28 -10.88
CA VAL A 47 10.91 -4.17 -11.27
C VAL A 47 9.58 -3.42 -11.28
N MET A 48 9.38 -2.51 -10.33
CA MET A 48 8.11 -1.80 -10.18
C MET A 48 8.09 -0.41 -10.84
N ALA A 49 9.19 0.01 -11.48
CA ALA A 49 9.35 1.35 -12.06
C ALA A 49 9.05 2.49 -11.06
N PHE A 50 9.50 2.35 -9.81
CA PHE A 50 9.40 3.38 -8.78
C PHE A 50 10.78 3.92 -8.38
N ALA A 51 10.80 5.12 -7.79
CA ALA A 51 12.03 5.65 -7.20
C ALA A 51 12.44 4.81 -5.96
N PRO A 52 13.75 4.53 -5.74
CA PRO A 52 14.23 3.79 -4.57
C PRO A 52 13.74 4.35 -3.24
N ARG A 53 13.69 5.68 -3.11
CA ARG A 53 13.19 6.39 -1.93
C ARG A 53 11.75 6.02 -1.56
N TRP A 54 10.90 5.76 -2.55
CA TRP A 54 9.51 5.35 -2.31
C TRP A 54 9.47 3.96 -1.64
N VAL A 55 10.29 3.03 -2.13
CA VAL A 55 10.41 1.67 -1.59
C VAL A 55 10.96 1.70 -0.16
N GLU A 56 11.98 2.53 0.11
CA GLU A 56 12.55 2.72 1.45
C GLU A 56 11.51 3.25 2.45
N GLN A 57 10.77 4.28 2.07
CA GLN A 57 9.74 4.87 2.93
C GLN A 57 8.61 3.88 3.21
N LEU A 58 8.18 3.14 2.19
CA LEU A 58 7.17 2.11 2.35
C LEU A 58 7.65 0.99 3.30
N ALA A 59 8.89 0.53 3.14
CA ALA A 59 9.49 -0.48 4.00
C ALA A 59 9.61 0.01 5.46
N ALA A 60 10.07 1.25 5.66
CA ALA A 60 10.15 1.87 6.98
C ALA A 60 8.76 1.95 7.64
N ARG A 61 7.73 2.36 6.90
CA ARG A 61 6.36 2.45 7.39
C ARG A 61 5.79 1.07 7.74
N TYR A 62 5.98 0.07 6.87
CA TYR A 62 5.55 -1.30 7.14
C TYR A 62 6.27 -1.89 8.36
N ASN A 63 7.57 -1.67 8.49
CA ASN A 63 8.32 -2.14 9.64
C ASN A 63 7.83 -1.51 10.95
N ALA A 64 7.49 -0.22 10.94
CA ALA A 64 7.02 0.50 12.13
C ALA A 64 5.58 0.15 12.54
N HIS A 65 4.69 -0.11 11.57
CA HIS A 65 3.25 -0.15 11.84
C HIS A 65 2.54 -1.42 11.34
N GLY A 66 3.25 -2.31 10.66
CA GLY A 66 2.71 -3.56 10.17
C GLY A 66 1.79 -3.43 8.94
N PRO A 67 1.02 -4.49 8.62
CA PRO A 67 0.26 -4.61 7.38
C PRO A 67 -0.87 -3.60 7.19
N ASP A 68 -1.37 -2.97 8.24
CA ASP A 68 -2.53 -2.06 8.17
C ASP A 68 -2.21 -0.72 7.48
N VAL A 69 -0.91 -0.44 7.25
CA VAL A 69 -0.44 0.74 6.53
C VAL A 69 -0.27 0.56 5.02
N LEU A 70 -0.56 -0.65 4.52
CA LEU A 70 -0.58 -0.95 3.09
C LEU A 70 -1.92 -0.51 2.48
N GLY A 71 -1.91 -0.07 1.21
CA GLY A 71 -3.07 0.54 0.57
C GLY A 71 -3.15 2.06 0.67
N ASP A 72 -4.24 2.60 0.12
CA ASP A 72 -4.53 4.04 0.14
C ASP A 72 -5.13 4.48 1.48
N GLN A 73 -4.28 5.03 2.34
CA GLN A 73 -4.66 5.56 3.65
C GLN A 73 -5.42 6.88 3.57
N ARG A 74 -5.43 7.58 2.42
CA ARG A 74 -6.12 8.86 2.29
C ARG A 74 -7.62 8.71 2.33
N ARG A 75 -8.17 7.57 1.87
CA ARG A 75 -9.62 7.29 1.90
C ARG A 75 -10.21 7.40 3.30
N ARG A 76 -9.40 7.25 4.35
CA ARG A 76 -9.84 7.30 5.75
C ARG A 76 -9.51 8.61 6.46
N ASN A 77 -8.94 9.60 5.77
CA ASN A 77 -8.56 10.89 6.39
C ASN A 77 -9.75 11.78 6.77
N GLY A 78 -11.00 11.33 6.58
CA GLY A 78 -12.15 11.84 7.31
C GLY A 78 -12.62 13.25 6.97
N ARG A 79 -12.17 13.87 5.87
CA ARG A 79 -12.72 15.17 5.47
C ARG A 79 -14.15 14.97 4.96
N ALA A 80 -15.12 15.56 5.64
CA ALA A 80 -16.50 15.59 5.19
C ALA A 80 -16.60 16.20 3.78
N ALA A 81 -17.47 15.63 2.94
CA ALA A 81 -17.70 16.13 1.61
C ALA A 81 -18.27 17.55 1.67
N SER A 82 -17.61 18.51 1.00
CA SER A 82 -18.04 19.92 1.00
C SER A 82 -18.78 20.34 -0.26
N VAL A 83 -18.64 19.58 -1.36
CA VAL A 83 -19.26 19.88 -2.66
C VAL A 83 -20.35 18.85 -2.97
N LEU A 84 -19.99 17.57 -3.05
CA LEU A 84 -20.93 16.46 -3.24
C LEU A 84 -21.49 16.00 -1.88
N THR A 85 -22.27 16.87 -1.24
CA THR A 85 -22.96 16.52 0.01
C THR A 85 -24.09 15.52 -0.26
N ALA A 86 -24.59 14.83 0.77
CA ALA A 86 -25.71 13.91 0.64
C ALA A 86 -26.97 14.59 0.05
N ALA A 87 -27.22 15.85 0.41
CA ALA A 87 -28.31 16.65 -0.15
C ALA A 87 -28.12 16.89 -1.65
N VAL A 88 -26.91 17.26 -2.08
CA VAL A 88 -26.59 17.46 -3.51
C VAL A 88 -26.70 16.15 -4.28
N LEU A 89 -26.22 15.04 -3.74
CA LEU A 89 -26.33 13.73 -4.38
C LEU A 89 -27.79 13.27 -4.53
N THR A 90 -28.63 13.57 -3.54
CA THR A 90 -30.07 13.27 -3.61
C THR A 90 -30.74 14.08 -4.72
N ALA A 91 -30.42 15.37 -4.83
CA ALA A 91 -30.97 16.25 -5.86
C ALA A 91 -30.51 15.89 -7.29
N LEU A 92 -29.39 15.19 -7.45
CA LEU A 92 -28.89 14.74 -8.76
C LEU A 92 -29.45 13.37 -9.18
N ALA A 93 -30.11 12.64 -8.28
CA ALA A 93 -30.66 11.32 -8.56
C ALA A 93 -32.10 11.37 -9.12
N GLU A 94 -32.70 12.55 -9.15
CA GLU A 94 -33.99 12.88 -9.80
C GLU A 94 -33.77 13.34 -11.25
#